data_AF-A0A3M2C0W7-F1
#
_entry.id   AF-A0A3M2C0W7-F1
#
_cell.length_a   1.000
_cell.length_b   1.000
_cell.length_c   1.000
_cell.angle_alpha   90.00
_cell.angle_beta   90.00
_cell.angle_gamma   90.00
#
_symmetry.space_group_name_H-M   'P 1'
#
loop_
_entity.id
_entity.type
_entity.pdbx_description
1 polymer ?
#
loop_
_entity_poly.entity_id
_entity_poly.type
_entity_poly.pdbx_seq_one_letter_code
_entity_poly.pdbx_strand_id
1 'polypeptide(L)'
;MGKKAKYTTGKVNSVFGFRDDPRFVQVSTPIHSGNSGGPLFNQNGEVVGIIISQLNAMKMFETTGDIPQNVNYAIKLPYLKALIQLLPKSPDLFSHRQTYSDTSQMIAKLAQSVLTVVAE
;
A
#
# COMPACT_ATOMS: atom_id res chain seq x y z
N MET A 1 -11.02 -18.14 -3.08
CA MET A 1 -10.72 -16.73 -3.39
C MET A 1 -10.55 -16.58 -4.91
N GLY A 2 -11.11 -15.53 -5.52
CA GLY A 2 -11.02 -15.32 -6.98
C GLY A 2 -9.61 -14.94 -7.43
N LYS A 3 -9.17 -15.40 -8.61
CA LYS A 3 -7.84 -15.13 -9.19
C LYS A 3 -7.66 -13.72 -9.78
N LYS A 4 -8.66 -12.84 -9.65
CA LYS A 4 -8.64 -11.50 -10.25
C LYS A 4 -8.13 -10.48 -9.23
N ALA A 5 -7.29 -9.55 -9.68
CA ALA A 5 -6.85 -8.41 -8.88
C ALA A 5 -8.07 -7.64 -8.36
N LYS A 6 -8.02 -7.25 -7.08
CA LYS A 6 -9.05 -6.44 -6.44
C LYS A 6 -8.54 -5.02 -6.29
N TYR A 7 -9.41 -4.07 -6.57
CA TYR A 7 -9.17 -2.65 -6.40
C TYR A 7 -10.10 -2.11 -5.32
N THR A 8 -9.57 -1.29 -4.42
CA THR A 8 -10.34 -0.60 -3.40
C THR A 8 -9.98 0.89 -3.39
N THR A 9 -10.97 1.73 -3.12
CA THR A 9 -10.81 3.17 -2.98
C THR A 9 -11.00 3.61 -1.53
N GLY A 10 -10.46 4.77 -1.21
CA GLY A 10 -10.50 5.34 0.14
C GLY A 10 -9.88 6.73 0.15
N LYS A 11 -9.72 7.29 1.35
CA LYS A 11 -9.11 8.60 1.59
C LYS A 11 -7.86 8.44 2.43
N VAL A 12 -6.97 9.42 2.35
CA VAL A 12 -5.91 9.61 3.36
C VAL A 12 -6.55 10.24 4.58
N ASN A 13 -6.53 9.54 5.71
CA ASN A 13 -7.06 10.04 6.97
C ASN A 13 -6.00 10.87 7.71
N SER A 14 -4.73 10.49 7.61
CA SER A 14 -3.58 11.19 8.20
C SER A 14 -2.33 10.95 7.37
N VAL A 15 -1.47 11.96 7.28
CA VAL A 15 -0.14 11.82 6.66
C VAL A 15 0.89 11.18 7.59
N PHE A 16 0.50 10.84 8.82
CA PHE A 16 1.30 10.10 9.79
C PHE A 16 0.65 8.76 10.15
N GLY A 17 1.46 7.84 10.64
CA GLY A 17 1.04 6.57 11.19
C GLY A 17 0.55 6.65 12.64
N PHE A 18 0.39 5.48 13.23
CA PHE A 18 0.13 5.37 14.67
C PHE A 18 1.21 6.09 15.49
N ARG A 19 0.79 6.89 16.49
CA ARG A 19 1.68 7.73 17.33
C ARG A 19 2.62 8.63 16.52
N ASP A 20 2.06 9.26 15.49
CA ASP A 20 2.75 10.22 14.62
C ASP A 20 3.98 9.65 13.89
N ASP A 21 4.01 8.33 13.65
CA ASP A 21 5.12 7.71 12.93
C ASP A 21 5.21 8.27 11.50
N PRO A 22 6.30 8.97 11.13
CA PRO A 22 6.42 9.63 9.84
C PRO A 22 6.57 8.65 8.68
N ARG A 23 6.87 7.38 8.97
CA ARG A 23 7.09 6.32 7.98
C ARG A 23 5.82 5.89 7.27
N PHE A 24 4.68 6.09 7.90
CA PHE A 24 3.40 5.59 7.43
C PHE A 24 2.44 6.73 7.04
N VAL A 25 1.50 6.40 6.17
CA VAL A 25 0.30 7.18 5.89
C VAL A 25 -0.91 6.37 6.35
N GLN A 26 -1.86 7.02 7.01
CA GLN A 26 -3.12 6.39 7.41
C GLN A 26 -4.16 6.55 6.29
N VAL A 27 -4.81 5.45 5.95
CA VAL A 27 -5.83 5.41 4.89
C VAL A 27 -7.09 4.71 5.36
N SER A 28 -8.23 5.08 4.76
CA SER A 28 -9.52 4.42 4.98
C SER A 28 -9.81 3.29 4.00
N THR A 29 -8.95 3.07 3.00
CA THR A 29 -9.10 2.00 2.03
C THR A 29 -9.28 0.67 2.74
N PRO A 30 -10.35 -0.11 2.45
CA PRO A 30 -10.51 -1.44 3.02
C PRO A 30 -9.33 -2.34 2.62
N ILE A 31 -8.57 -2.81 3.62
CA ILE A 31 -7.54 -3.84 3.44
C ILE A 31 -8.15 -5.19 3.83
N HIS A 32 -8.32 -6.06 2.85
CA HIS A 32 -8.64 -7.47 3.06
C HIS A 32 -7.41 -8.35 2.82
N SER A 33 -7.48 -9.61 3.25
CA SER A 33 -6.47 -10.62 2.91
C SER A 33 -6.25 -10.64 1.39
N GLY A 34 -5.00 -10.43 0.97
CA GLY A 34 -4.59 -10.34 -0.44
C GLY A 34 -4.29 -8.93 -0.97
N ASN A 35 -4.65 -7.86 -0.25
CA ASN A 35 -4.26 -6.48 -0.65
C ASN A 35 -2.92 -6.04 -0.02
N SER A 36 -2.43 -6.79 0.97
CA SER A 36 -1.15 -6.59 1.64
C SER A 36 0.02 -6.69 0.67
N GLY A 37 0.98 -5.78 0.75
CA GLY A 37 2.10 -5.68 -0.19
C GLY A 37 1.74 -5.00 -1.51
N GLY A 38 0.46 -4.67 -1.73
CA GLY A 38 0.01 -3.95 -2.92
C GLY A 38 0.39 -2.46 -2.91
N PRO A 39 0.59 -1.85 -4.10
CA PRO A 39 0.83 -0.42 -4.21
C PRO A 39 -0.41 0.42 -3.89
N LEU A 40 -0.19 1.52 -3.17
CA LEU A 40 -1.16 2.59 -2.94
C LEU A 40 -0.95 3.69 -3.98
N PHE A 41 -2.00 4.01 -4.74
CA PHE A 41 -1.96 5.02 -5.79
C PHE A 41 -2.68 6.31 -5.37
N ASN A 42 -2.20 7.45 -5.85
CA ASN A 42 -2.97 8.69 -5.87
C ASN A 42 -3.86 8.76 -7.13
N GLN A 43 -4.63 9.85 -7.26
CA GLN A 43 -5.53 10.06 -8.40
C GLN A 43 -4.82 10.24 -9.74
N ASN A 44 -3.52 10.55 -9.73
CA ASN A 44 -2.71 10.65 -10.95
C ASN A 44 -2.14 9.30 -11.39
N GLY A 45 -2.40 8.23 -10.64
CA GLY A 45 -1.84 6.90 -10.89
C GLY A 45 -0.38 6.74 -10.43
N GLU A 46 0.10 7.63 -9.57
CA GLU A 46 1.44 7.54 -9.00
C GLU A 46 1.41 6.68 -7.73
N VAL A 47 2.40 5.79 -7.58
CA VAL A 47 2.58 5.03 -6.34
C VAL A 47 3.06 5.98 -5.24
N VAL A 48 2.31 6.08 -4.16
CA VAL A 48 2.64 6.93 -3.00
C VAL A 48 3.08 6.11 -1.77
N GLY A 49 2.80 4.81 -1.77
CA GLY A 49 3.24 3.90 -0.71
C GLY A 49 2.90 2.45 -1.00
N ILE A 50 3.28 1.56 -0.08
CA ILE A 50 2.93 0.13 -0.11
C ILE A 50 2.06 -0.21 1.08
N ILE A 51 0.94 -0.86 0.81
CA ILE A 51 -0.01 -1.30 1.83
C ILE A 51 0.63 -2.38 2.70
N ILE A 52 0.56 -2.22 4.02
CA ILE A 52 1.00 -3.26 4.96
C ILE A 52 -0.16 -4.16 5.35
N SER A 53 0.12 -5.44 5.56
CA SER A 53 -0.85 -6.46 5.99
C SER A 53 -1.38 -6.12 7.37
N GLN A 54 -2.53 -5.44 7.41
CA GLN A 54 -3.41 -5.19 8.55
C GLN A 54 -2.73 -4.86 9.88
N LEU A 55 -3.01 -3.67 10.38
CA LEU A 55 -2.82 -3.35 11.79
C LEU A 55 -3.45 -4.45 12.64
N ASN A 56 -2.68 -5.08 13.54
CA ASN A 56 -3.20 -6.16 14.37
C ASN A 56 -4.30 -5.59 15.29
N ALA A 57 -5.56 -5.86 14.93
CA ALA A 57 -6.74 -5.36 15.61
C ALA A 57 -6.75 -5.74 17.10
N MET A 58 -6.22 -6.92 17.44
CA MET A 58 -6.11 -7.38 18.83
C MET A 58 -5.11 -6.52 19.61
N LYS A 59 -3.93 -6.28 19.02
CA LYS A 59 -2.89 -5.43 19.62
C LYS A 59 -3.36 -3.98 19.80
N MET A 60 -4.19 -3.49 18.88
CA MET A 60 -4.80 -2.17 19.01
C MET A 60 -5.85 -2.14 20.11
N PHE A 61 -6.74 -3.12 20.16
CA PHE A 61 -7.75 -3.23 21.22
C PHE A 61 -7.10 -3.30 22.61
N GLU A 62 -6.03 -4.07 22.79
CA GLU A 62 -5.26 -4.11 24.04
C GLU A 62 -4.66 -2.74 24.42
N THR A 63 -4.35 -1.89 23.44
CA THR A 63 -3.70 -0.59 23.65
C THR A 63 -4.72 0.56 23.81
N THR A 64 -5.84 0.51 23.08
CA THR A 64 -6.80 1.63 22.96
C THR A 64 -8.18 1.30 23.51
N GLY A 65 -8.48 0.04 23.83
CA GLY A 65 -9.82 -0.41 24.25
C GLY A 65 -10.85 -0.50 23.13
N ASP A 66 -10.47 -0.20 21.88
CA ASP A 66 -11.34 -0.13 20.72
C ASP A 66 -10.75 -0.87 19.54
N ILE A 67 -11.60 -1.44 18.68
CA ILE A 67 -11.20 -2.08 17.42
C ILE A 67 -11.32 -1.03 16.30
N PRO A 68 -10.21 -0.49 15.77
CA PRO A 68 -10.27 0.54 14.75
C PRO A 68 -10.92 0.03 13.47
N GLN A 69 -11.98 0.69 13.01
CA GLN A 69 -12.62 0.43 11.72
C GLN A 69 -12.10 1.43 10.69
N ASN A 70 -11.82 0.99 9.47
CA ASN A 70 -11.32 1.86 8.38
C ASN A 70 -10.05 2.65 8.75
N VAL A 71 -9.20 2.06 9.58
CA VAL A 71 -7.87 2.59 9.93
C VAL A 71 -6.82 1.61 9.45
N ASN A 72 -6.21 1.95 8.33
CA ASN A 72 -5.22 1.15 7.66
C ASN A 72 -3.97 1.99 7.40
N TYR A 73 -2.84 1.34 7.12
CA TYR A 73 -1.57 2.04 6.91
C TYR A 73 -0.86 1.56 5.65
N ALA A 74 -0.08 2.47 5.07
CA ALA A 74 0.89 2.17 4.02
C ALA A 74 2.24 2.80 4.36
N ILE A 75 3.34 2.11 4.04
CA ILE A 75 4.70 2.65 4.15
C ILE A 75 4.90 3.65 3.01
N LYS A 76 5.37 4.86 3.32
CA LYS A 76 5.62 5.88 2.30
C LYS A 76 6.79 5.47 1.40
N LEU A 77 6.67 5.82 0.12
CA LEU A 77 7.65 5.43 -0.92
C LEU A 77 9.12 5.80 -0.61
N PRO A 78 9.46 6.95 0.02
CA PRO A 78 10.86 7.28 0.33
C PRO A 78 11.57 6.22 1.18
N TYR A 79 10.86 5.61 2.13
CA TYR A 79 11.44 4.56 2.98
C TYR A 79 11.66 3.26 2.21
N LEU A 80 10.76 2.92 1.30
CA LEU A 80 10.95 1.79 0.40
C LEU A 80 12.12 2.02 -0.56
N LYS A 81 12.25 3.22 -1.12
CA LYS A 81 13.37 3.59 -2.00
C LYS A 81 14.71 3.41 -1.31
N ALA A 82 14.83 3.91 -0.07
CA ALA A 82 16.02 3.73 0.73
C ALA A 82 16.34 2.25 0.95
N LEU A 83 15.35 1.42 1.26
CA LEU A 83 15.54 -0.02 1.45
C LEU A 83 16.04 -0.71 0.16
N ILE A 84 15.46 -0.39 -0.99
CA ILE A 84 15.82 -1.00 -2.28
C ILE A 84 17.23 -0.58 -2.71
N GLN A 85 17.63 0.66 -2.43
CA GLN A 85 18.98 1.16 -2.71
C GLN A 85 20.07 0.46 -1.88
N LEU A 86 19.70 -0.15 -0.75
CA LEU A 86 20.63 -0.94 0.06
C LEU A 86 20.85 -2.36 -0.47
N LEU A 87 20.07 -2.81 -1.48
CA LEU A 87 20.23 -4.13 -2.05
C LEU A 87 21.45 -4.21 -2.98
N PRO A 88 22.23 -5.32 -2.99
CA PRO A 88 23.45 -5.47 -3.79
C PRO A 88 23.24 -5.31 -5.30
N LYS A 89 22.01 -5.58 -5.76
CA LYS A 89 21.54 -5.33 -7.11
C LYS A 89 20.23 -4.57 -6.99
N SER A 90 20.29 -3.24 -7.06
CA SER A 90 19.08 -2.44 -7.12
C SER A 90 18.48 -2.53 -8.53
N PRO A 91 17.32 -3.16 -8.73
CA PRO A 91 16.60 -3.01 -9.98
C PRO A 91 16.25 -1.54 -10.19
N ASP A 92 16.37 -1.06 -11.42
CA ASP A 92 15.90 0.29 -11.77
C ASP A 92 14.37 0.29 -11.83
N LEU A 93 13.73 0.49 -10.68
CA LEU A 93 12.28 0.39 -10.51
C LEU A 93 11.55 1.71 -10.78
N PHE A 94 12.27 2.81 -11.04
CA PHE A 94 11.68 4.16 -11.04
C PHE A 94 11.87 4.93 -12.35
N SER A 95 12.45 4.31 -13.39
CA SER A 95 12.70 4.96 -14.68
C SER A 95 11.49 5.05 -15.61
N HIS A 96 10.39 4.33 -15.32
CA HIS A 96 9.18 4.34 -16.14
C HIS A 96 8.02 5.09 -15.45
N ARG A 97 7.71 6.31 -15.93
CA ARG A 97 6.43 6.97 -15.68
C ARG A 97 5.44 6.58 -16.77
N GLN A 98 4.38 5.87 -16.41
CA GLN A 98 3.20 5.73 -17.27
C GLN A 98 2.13 6.72 -16.85
N THR A 99 1.56 7.42 -17.82
CA THR A 99 0.38 8.28 -17.62
C THR A 99 -0.83 7.50 -18.10
N TYR A 100 -1.90 7.47 -17.31
CA TYR A 100 -3.15 6.76 -17.64
C TYR A 100 -4.25 7.78 -17.90
N SER A 101 -5.09 7.55 -18.92
CA SER A 101 -6.19 8.47 -19.25
C SER A 101 -7.44 8.26 -18.41
N ASP A 102 -7.60 7.06 -17.82
CA ASP A 102 -8.70 6.75 -16.88
C ASP A 102 -8.28 5.68 -15.84
N THR A 103 -8.96 5.69 -14.70
CA THR A 103 -8.77 4.75 -13.57
C THR A 103 -8.96 3.30 -13.99
N SER A 104 -9.93 3.01 -14.89
CA SER A 104 -10.20 1.65 -15.35
C SER A 104 -9.03 1.09 -16.17
N GLN A 105 -8.45 1.93 -17.02
CA GLN A 105 -7.27 1.59 -17.84
C GLN A 105 -6.04 1.36 -16.96
N MET A 106 -5.86 2.22 -15.95
CA MET A 106 -4.80 2.10 -14.96
C MET A 106 -4.90 0.75 -14.21
N ILE A 107 -6.08 0.40 -13.69
CA ILE A 107 -6.31 -0.88 -12.99
C ILE A 107 -6.00 -2.07 -13.90
N ALA A 108 -6.45 -2.05 -15.15
CA ALA A 108 -6.23 -3.15 -16.09
C ALA A 108 -4.75 -3.41 -16.38
N LYS A 109 -3.93 -2.35 -16.46
CA LYS A 109 -2.48 -2.45 -16.66
C LYS A 109 -1.74 -2.86 -15.38
N LEU A 110 -2.08 -2.25 -14.24
CA LEU A 110 -1.40 -2.51 -12.97
C LEU A 110 -1.69 -3.90 -12.39
N ALA A 111 -2.87 -4.47 -12.67
CA ALA A 111 -3.19 -5.84 -12.27
C ALA A 111 -2.18 -6.87 -12.79
N GLN A 112 -1.47 -6.58 -13.88
CA GLN A 112 -0.42 -7.43 -14.46
C GLN A 112 0.95 -7.23 -13.78
N SER A 113 1.11 -6.19 -12.97
CA SER A 113 2.37 -5.79 -12.34
C SER A 113 2.46 -6.17 -10.85
N VAL A 114 1.42 -6.81 -10.30
CA VAL A 114 1.42 -7.29 -8.91
C VAL A 114 2.20 -8.60 -8.85
N LEU A 115 3.41 -8.56 -8.27
CA LEU A 115 4.22 -9.73 -7.99
C LEU A 115 3.79 -10.34 -6.65
N THR A 116 3.31 -11.59 -6.69
CA THR A 116 3.15 -12.39 -5.47
C THR A 116 4.52 -12.93 -5.08
N VAL A 117 5.10 -12.38 -4.00
CA VAL A 117 6.29 -12.98 -3.41
C VAL A 117 5.85 -14.11 -2.50
N VAL A 118 6.08 -15.35 -2.93
CA VAL A 118 5.96 -16.54 -2.08
C VAL A 118 7.33 -16.78 -1.47
N ALA A 119 7.43 -16.62 -0.15
CA ALA A 119 8.59 -17.12 0.60
C ALA A 119 8.30 -18.59 0.94
N GLU A 120 9.18 -19.49 0.50
CA GLU A 120 9.22 -20.89 0.94
C GLU A 120 9.93 -21.02 2.30
#